data_AF-A0A0L0QW11-F1
#
_entry.id   AF-A0A0L0QW11-F1
#
_cell.length_a   1.000
_cell.length_b   1.000
_cell.length_c   1.000
_cell.angle_alpha   90.00
_cell.angle_beta   90.00
_cell.angle_gamma   90.00
#
_symmetry.space_group_name_H-M   'P 1'
#
loop_
_entity.id
_entity.type
_entity.pdbx_description
1 polymer ?
#
loop_
_entity_poly.entity_id
_entity_poly.type
_entity_poly.pdbx_seq_one_letter_code
_entity_poly.pdbx_strand_id
1 'polypeptide(L)' 'MKPEDVTGTLKLHQSNPSGVCRKCYQGLANDKVPPGVLKQLSLKYPNLKIEVTSEIDESIKVTGRLNLMIKNGNYID' A
#
# COMPACT_ATOMS: atom_id res chain seq x y z
N MET A 1 0.61 23.13 -2.81
CA MET A 1 -0.60 22.30 -2.80
C MET A 1 -0.78 21.73 -1.41
N LYS A 2 -2.01 21.74 -0.89
CA LYS A 2 -2.29 21.06 0.38
C LYS A 2 -2.42 19.56 0.11
N PRO A 3 -2.09 18.68 1.07
CA PRO A 3 -2.20 17.24 0.85
C PRO A 3 -3.63 16.77 0.53
N GLU A 4 -4.64 17.47 1.02
CA GLU A 4 -6.06 17.18 0.75
C GLU A 4 -6.46 17.49 -0.70
N ASP A 5 -5.72 18.40 -1.36
CA ASP A 5 -5.94 18.76 -2.76
C ASP A 5 -5.39 17.67 -3.72
N VAL A 6 -4.56 16.76 -3.22
CA VAL A 6 -3.99 15.65 -4.01
C VAL A 6 -5.04 14.56 -4.16
N THR A 7 -5.55 14.42 -5.38
CA THR A 7 -6.58 13.45 -5.75
C THR A 7 -6.11 12.58 -6.91
N GLY A 8 -6.85 11.51 -7.21
CA GLY A 8 -6.53 10.56 -8.27
C GLY A 8 -6.07 9.21 -7.74
N THR A 9 -5.35 8.47 -8.58
CA THR A 9 -4.86 7.12 -8.26
C THR A 9 -3.36 7.03 -8.51
N LEU A 10 -2.59 6.78 -7.45
CA LEU A 10 -1.19 6.41 -7.54
C LEU A 10 -1.09 4.89 -7.72
N LYS A 11 -0.60 4.46 -8.88
CA LYS A 11 -0.30 3.05 -9.14
C LYS A 11 1.18 2.79 -8.84
N LEU A 12 1.44 1.85 -7.93
CA LEU A 12 2.79 1.50 -7.47
C LEU A 12 3.03 0.00 -7.69
N HIS A 13 4.00 -0.32 -8.54
CA HIS A 13 4.42 -1.69 -8.77
C HIS A 13 5.70 -1.98 -7.97
N GLN A 14 5.70 -3.06 -7.18
CA GLN A 14 6.86 -3.53 -6.44
C GLN A 14 7.45 -4.73 -7.18
N SER A 15 8.73 -4.66 -7.53
CA SER A 15 9.50 -5.77 -8.09
C SER A 15 9.83 -6.86 -7.04
N ASN A 16 8.88 -7.13 -6.13
CA ASN A 16 9.00 -8.14 -5.08
C ASN A 16 8.05 -9.31 -5.37
N PRO A 17 8.53 -10.40 -5.98
CA PRO A 17 7.68 -11.53 -6.38
C PRO A 17 7.06 -12.30 -5.20
N SER A 18 7.58 -12.11 -3.98
CA SER A 18 6.97 -12.70 -2.77
C SER A 18 5.66 -12.03 -2.33
N GLY A 19 5.23 -10.96 -3.02
CA GLY A 19 4.07 -10.13 -2.70
C GLY A 19 4.44 -8.77 -2.10
N VAL A 20 3.43 -7.95 -1.80
CA VAL A 20 3.64 -6.60 -1.33
C VAL A 20 4.42 -6.64 -0.02
N CYS A 21 5.43 -5.80 0.09
CA CYS A 21 6.29 -5.71 1.27
C CYS A 21 5.47 -5.52 2.56
N ARG A 22 5.48 -6.52 3.44
CA ARG A 22 4.68 -6.55 4.69
C ARG A 22 4.93 -5.34 5.60
N LYS A 23 6.19 -4.91 5.70
CA LYS A 23 6.59 -3.73 6.48
C LYS A 23 6.09 -2.43 5.86
N CYS A 24 5.88 -2.40 4.55
CA CYS A 24 5.48 -1.21 3.83
C CYS A 24 4.03 -0.82 4.11
N TYR A 25 3.13 -1.80 4.33
CA TYR A 25 1.74 -1.57 4.72
C TYR A 25 1.44 -1.88 6.20
N GLN A 26 2.48 -2.05 7.02
CA GLN A 26 2.34 -2.26 8.46
C GLN A 26 1.49 -1.13 9.06
N GLY A 27 0.67 -1.45 10.06
CA GLY A 27 -0.19 -0.47 10.70
C GLY A 27 -1.61 -0.39 10.13
N LEU A 28 -1.87 -0.88 8.90
CA LEU A 28 -3.22 -0.78 8.31
C LEU A 28 -4.26 -1.63 9.05
N ALA A 29 -3.90 -2.84 9.48
CA ALA A 29 -4.79 -3.75 10.23
C ALA A 29 -4.51 -3.81 11.74
N ASN A 30 -3.46 -3.15 12.21
CA ASN A 30 -3.05 -3.13 13.62
C ASN A 30 -2.43 -1.77 13.92
N ASP A 31 -3.14 -0.91 14.62
CA ASP A 31 -2.69 0.44 14.99
C ASP A 31 -1.64 0.46 16.11
N LYS A 32 -1.40 -0.67 16.79
CA LYS A 32 -0.43 -0.80 17.88
C LYS A 32 1.03 -0.94 17.43
N VAL A 33 1.30 -0.81 16.13
CA VAL A 33 2.65 -0.90 15.55
C VAL A 33 2.96 0.33 14.71
N PRO A 34 4.24 0.73 14.58
CA PRO A 34 4.62 1.85 13.74
C PRO A 34 4.07 1.71 12.32
N PRO A 35 3.49 2.77 11.74
CA PRO A 35 2.92 2.69 10.40
C PRO A 35 4.03 2.52 9.36
N GLY A 36 3.82 1.62 8.39
CA GLY A 36 4.68 1.48 7.22
C GLY A 36 4.50 2.65 6.25
N VAL A 37 5.41 2.76 5.28
CA VAL A 37 5.43 3.87 4.31
C VAL A 37 4.12 4.04 3.55
N LEU A 38 3.42 2.96 3.21
CA LEU A 38 2.14 3.01 2.49
C LEU A 38 1.01 3.56 3.36
N LYS A 39 0.97 3.21 4.66
CA LYS A 39 0.01 3.79 5.61
C LYS A 39 0.30 5.28 5.83
N GLN A 40 1.58 5.64 6.06
CA GLN A 40 1.99 7.03 6.23
C GLN A 40 1.63 7.88 5.00
N LEU A 41 1.91 7.38 3.80
CA LEU A 41 1.59 8.05 2.54
C LEU A 41 0.07 8.25 2.39
N SER A 42 -0.72 7.22 2.70
CA SER A 42 -2.18 7.30 2.60
C SER A 42 -2.81 8.25 3.62
N LEU A 43 -2.25 8.35 4.83
CA LEU A 43 -2.67 9.32 5.83
C LEU A 43 -2.27 10.75 5.45
N LYS A 44 -1.09 10.91 4.83
CA LYS A 44 -0.63 12.23 4.36
C LYS A 44 -1.53 12.76 3.24
N TYR A 45 -1.95 11.92 2.30
CA TYR A 45 -2.81 12.31 1.18
C TYR A 45 -4.17 11.60 1.26
N PRO A 46 -5.11 12.08 2.08
CA PRO A 46 -6.33 11.34 2.44
C PRO A 46 -7.26 11.09 1.23
N ASN A 47 -7.20 11.94 0.20
CA ASN A 47 -8.02 11.83 -0.99
C ASN A 47 -7.36 11.02 -2.13
N LEU A 48 -6.09 10.66 -2.00
CA LEU A 48 -5.35 9.87 -2.99
C LEU A 48 -5.67 8.38 -2.81
N LYS A 49 -6.11 7.71 -3.88
CA LYS A 49 -6.18 6.25 -3.95
C LYS A 49 -4.78 5.72 -4.24
N ILE A 50 -4.32 4.73 -3.49
CA ILE A 50 -3.03 4.06 -3.73
C ILE A 50 -3.32 2.60 -4.09
N GLU A 51 -2.96 2.21 -5.31
CA GLU A 51 -3.04 0.83 -5.79
C GLU A 51 -1.64 0.26 -5.84
N VAL A 52 -1.39 -0.80 -5.07
CA VAL A 52 -0.09 -1.45 -5.03
C VAL A 52 -0.20 -2.85 -5.62
N THR A 53 0.69 -3.17 -6.56
CA THR A 53 0.83 -4.50 -7.15
C THR A 53 2.24 -5.02 -6.90
N SER A 54 2.40 -6.34 -6.89
CA SER A 54 3.71 -6.99 -6.89
C SER A 54 3.97 -7.70 -8.21
N GLU A 55 5.24 -7.84 -8.54
CA GLU A 55 5.71 -8.70 -9.62
C GLU A 55 5.18 -10.13 -9.42
N ILE A 56 4.96 -10.83 -10.53
CA ILE A 56 4.52 -12.23 -10.52
C ILE A 56 5.64 -13.07 -11.14
N ASP A 57 6.20 -13.96 -10.33
CA ASP A 57 7.14 -14.98 -10.76
C ASP A 57 6.62 -16.34 -10.27
N GLU A 58 6.20 -17.20 -11.21
CA GLU A 58 5.61 -18.51 -10.92
C GLU A 58 6.58 -19.47 -10.23
N SER A 59 7.89 -19.21 -10.31
CA SER A 59 8.91 -19.99 -9.62
C SER A 59 9.04 -19.64 -8.13
N ILE A 60 8.45 -18.50 -7.70
CA ILE A 60 8.58 -17.98 -6.35
C ILE A 60 7.26 -18.15 -5.58
N LYS A 61 7.35 -18.80 -4.42
CA LYS A 61 6.19 -18.94 -3.53
C LYS A 61 5.78 -17.58 -2.98
N VAL A 62 4.57 -17.15 -3.32
CA VAL A 62 3.94 -15.97 -2.75
C VAL A 62 3.63 -16.21 -1.27
N THR A 63 4.02 -15.25 -0.42
CA THR A 63 3.74 -15.30 1.02
C THR A 63 2.96 -14.08 1.51
N GLY A 64 2.89 -13.01 0.73
CA GLY A 64 2.15 -11.79 1.03
C GLY A 64 0.88 -11.63 0.18
N ARG A 65 0.27 -10.44 0.26
CA ARG A 65 -0.78 -10.02 -0.68
C ARG A 65 -0.12 -9.64 -2.01
N LEU A 66 -0.66 -10.08 -3.14
CA LEU A 66 -0.14 -9.70 -4.47
C LEU A 66 -0.56 -8.28 -4.88
N ASN A 67 -1.72 -7.85 -4.40
CA ASN A 67 -2.23 -6.51 -4.61
C ASN A 67 -2.88 -5.98 -3.32
N LEU A 68 -2.97 -4.66 -3.21
CA LEU A 68 -3.78 -3.99 -2.20
C LEU A 68 -4.19 -2.60 -2.68
N MET A 69 -5.31 -2.11 -2.15
CA MET A 69 -5.79 -0.75 -2.37
C MET A 69 -5.96 -0.05 -1.03
N ILE A 70 -5.45 1.18 -0.92
CA ILE A 70 -5.48 1.97 0.31
C ILE A 70 -5.99 3.37 0.01
N LYS A 71 -6.84 3.90 0.90
CA LYS A 71 -7.22 5.31 0.94
C LYS A 71 -7.41 5.77 2.39
N ASN A 72 -6.94 6.97 2.70
CA ASN A 72 -7.05 7.57 4.03
C ASN A 72 -6.64 6.62 5.17
N GLY A 73 -5.53 5.91 5.02
CA GLY A 73 -5.00 4.99 6.03
C GLY A 73 -5.75 3.67 6.21
N ASN A 74 -6.72 3.37 5.35
CA ASN A 74 -7.55 2.16 5.40
C ASN A 74 -7.46 1.36 4.11
N TYR A 75 -7.62 0.05 4.23
CA TYR A 75 -7.92 -0.80 3.08
C TYR A 75 -9.25 -0.41 2.46
N ILE A 76 -9.34 -0.45 1.14
CA ILE A 76 -10.57 -0.19 0.36
C ILE A 76 -10.79 -1.26 -0.72
N ASP A 77 -10.15 -2.42 -0.54
CA ASP A 77 -10.35 -3.63 -1.34
C ASP A 77 -11.62 -4.39 -0.96
#